data_AF-A0A498P2Y7-F1
#
_entry.id   AF-A0A498P2Y7-F1
#
_cell.length_a   1.000
_cell.length_b   1.000
_cell.length_c   1.000
_cell.angle_alpha   90.00
_cell.angle_beta   90.00
_cell.angle_gamma   90.00
#
_symmetry.space_group_name_H-M   'P 1'
#
loop_
_entity.id
_entity.type
_entity.pdbx_description
1 polymer ?
#
loop_
_entity_poly.entity_id
_entity_poly.type
_entity_poly.pdbx_seq_one_letter_code
_entity_poly.pdbx_strand_id
1 'polypeptide(L)'
;MLSVVCIFVQVVCRYLCEETNENLTEKEFILAVRNFALKLILAGRLKCYEALSSDLQKNALAALLRLKAVRKVKVGDQVTLKVNKIAVNSLEDTLDEA
;
A
#
# COMPACT_ATOMS: atom_id res chain seq x y z
N MET A 1 6.40 18.24 -3.19
CA MET A 1 5.66 17.34 -4.10
C MET A 1 6.22 15.91 -4.03
N LEU A 2 7.55 15.71 -4.08
CA LEU A 2 8.19 14.40 -3.82
C LEU A 2 7.95 13.87 -2.38
N SER A 3 7.95 14.74 -1.38
CA SER A 3 7.81 14.39 0.04
C SER A 3 6.45 13.78 0.42
N VAL A 4 5.36 14.13 -0.27
CA VAL A 4 4.01 13.59 0.01
C VAL A 4 3.81 12.21 -0.63
N VAL A 5 4.51 11.94 -1.74
CA VAL A 5 4.48 10.63 -2.42
C VAL A 5 5.26 9.58 -1.64
N CYS A 6 6.37 9.96 -0.99
CA CYS A 6 7.23 9.04 -0.21
C CYS A 6 6.48 8.45 1.01
N ILE A 7 5.82 9.29 1.80
CA ILE A 7 5.01 8.88 2.97
C ILE A 7 3.88 7.94 2.55
N PHE A 8 3.32 8.16 1.36
CA PHE A 8 2.21 7.34 0.91
C PHE A 8 2.63 5.92 0.51
N VAL A 9 3.75 5.79 -0.22
CA VAL A 9 4.28 4.46 -0.56
C VAL A 9 4.71 3.72 0.70
N GLN A 10 5.30 4.39 1.70
CA GLN A 10 5.59 3.81 3.02
C GLN A 10 4.34 3.28 3.72
N VAL A 11 3.26 4.07 3.81
CA VAL A 11 2.01 3.62 4.47
C VAL A 11 1.41 2.39 3.77
N VAL A 12 1.45 2.36 2.43
CA VAL A 12 0.99 1.19 1.66
C VAL A 12 1.91 0.00 1.86
N CYS A 13 3.23 0.18 1.83
CA CYS A 13 4.18 -0.90 2.11
C CYS A 13 3.95 -1.48 3.51
N ARG A 14 3.82 -0.63 4.52
CA ARG A 14 3.52 -1.04 5.89
C ARG A 14 2.23 -1.83 6.01
N TYR A 15 1.15 -1.36 5.38
CA TYR A 15 -0.11 -2.13 5.31
C TYR A 15 0.08 -3.51 4.65
N LEU A 16 0.86 -3.57 3.56
CA LEU A 16 1.16 -4.81 2.84
C LEU A 16 2.02 -5.78 3.67
N CYS A 17 2.83 -5.27 4.58
CA CYS A 17 3.66 -6.05 5.50
C CYS A 17 2.87 -6.53 6.73
N GLU A 18 2.12 -5.64 7.36
CA GLU A 18 1.47 -5.86 8.67
C GLU A 18 0.11 -6.56 8.56
N GLU A 19 -0.73 -6.17 7.61
CA GLU A 19 -2.18 -6.45 7.65
C GLU A 19 -2.70 -7.22 6.44
N THR A 20 -1.86 -7.46 5.43
CA THR A 20 -2.35 -8.10 4.20
C THR A 20 -2.47 -9.62 4.36
N ASN A 21 -3.72 -10.06 4.38
CA ASN A 21 -4.11 -11.46 4.14
C ASN A 21 -3.85 -11.84 2.68
N GLU A 22 -3.53 -13.11 2.43
CA GLU A 22 -3.22 -13.65 1.08
C GLU A 22 -4.36 -13.48 0.05
N ASN A 23 -5.54 -13.06 0.50
CA ASN A 23 -6.77 -12.97 -0.27
C ASN A 23 -7.19 -11.54 -0.63
N LEU A 24 -6.35 -10.53 -0.34
CA LEU A 24 -6.70 -9.13 -0.64
C LEU A 24 -7.04 -8.96 -2.13
N THR A 25 -8.27 -8.50 -2.41
CA THR A 25 -8.67 -8.23 -3.79
C THR A 25 -8.31 -6.81 -4.20
N GLU A 26 -8.18 -6.59 -5.51
CA GLU A 26 -7.98 -5.24 -6.06
C GLU A 26 -9.14 -4.30 -5.69
N LYS A 27 -10.37 -4.84 -5.59
CA LYS A 27 -11.57 -4.08 -5.23
C LYS A 27 -11.53 -3.60 -3.77
N GLU A 28 -10.97 -4.40 -2.87
CA GLU A 28 -10.88 -4.10 -1.44
C GLU A 28 -9.66 -3.25 -1.08
N PHE A 29 -8.61 -3.28 -1.90
CA PHE A 29 -7.33 -2.63 -1.64
C PHE A 29 -7.47 -1.17 -1.17
N ILE A 30 -8.22 -0.35 -1.91
CA ILE A 30 -8.39 1.09 -1.61
C ILE A 30 -9.02 1.27 -0.23
N LEU A 31 -10.11 0.54 0.05
CA LEU A 31 -10.81 0.64 1.33
C LEU A 31 -9.94 0.16 2.49
N ALA A 32 -9.21 -0.94 2.29
CA ALA A 32 -8.36 -1.51 3.32
C ALA A 32 -7.17 -0.61 3.67
N VAL A 33 -6.48 -0.06 2.66
CA VAL A 33 -5.40 0.93 2.86
C VAL A 33 -5.93 2.19 3.52
N ARG A 34 -7.10 2.68 3.11
CA ARG A 34 -7.72 3.86 3.73
C ARG A 34 -8.01 3.63 5.21
N ASN A 35 -8.59 2.47 5.56
CA ASN A 35 -8.88 2.13 6.95
C ASN A 35 -7.60 2.01 7.78
N PHE A 36 -6.54 1.43 7.22
CA PHE A 36 -5.24 1.37 7.88
C PHE A 36 -4.63 2.76 8.11
N ALA A 37 -4.63 3.61 7.09
CA ALA A 37 -4.16 4.99 7.21
C ALA A 37 -4.97 5.77 8.27
N LEU A 38 -6.29 5.59 8.31
CA LEU A 38 -7.14 6.21 9.33
C LEU A 38 -6.78 5.73 10.75
N LYS A 39 -6.54 4.43 10.95
CA LYS A 39 -6.06 3.90 12.24
C LYS A 39 -4.76 4.58 12.67
N LEU A 40 -3.79 4.75 11.77
CA LEU A 40 -2.53 5.42 12.08
C LEU A 40 -2.71 6.91 12.41
N ILE A 41 -3.62 7.60 11.72
CA ILE A 41 -3.95 9.00 12.00
C ILE A 41 -4.57 9.13 13.39
N LEU A 42 -5.58 8.31 13.70
CA LEU A 42 -6.25 8.33 15.01
C LEU A 42 -5.30 7.95 16.16
N ALA A 43 -4.30 7.10 15.89
CA ALA A 43 -3.24 6.77 16.85
C ALA A 43 -2.13 7.85 16.95
N GLY A 44 -2.23 8.95 16.19
CA GLY A 44 -1.22 10.01 16.16
C GLY A 44 0.10 9.62 15.46
N ARG A 45 0.15 8.48 14.78
CA ARG A 45 1.34 7.94 14.10
C ARG A 45 1.49 8.45 12.67
N LEU A 46 0.43 9.03 12.10
CA LEU A 46 0.44 9.64 10.77
C LEU A 46 -0.24 11.02 10.84
N LYS A 47 0.45 12.07 10.40
CA LYS A 47 -0.08 13.45 10.37
C LYS A 47 -0.57 13.89 8.98
N CYS A 48 -0.30 13.09 7.96
CA CYS A 48 -0.61 13.38 6.56
C CYS A 48 -1.98 12.78 6.20
N TYR A 49 -2.99 13.64 6.09
CA TYR A 49 -4.36 13.23 5.74
C TYR A 49 -4.51 12.92 4.25
N GLU A 50 -3.59 13.40 3.41
CA GLU A 50 -3.54 13.08 1.99
C GLU A 50 -3.46 11.56 1.75
N ALA A 51 -2.94 10.77 2.71
CA ALA A 51 -2.93 9.31 2.66
C ALA A 51 -4.32 8.65 2.56
N LEU A 52 -5.40 9.39 2.83
CA LEU A 52 -6.77 8.93 2.64
C LEU A 52 -7.27 9.03 1.18
N SER A 53 -6.51 9.70 0.30
CA SER A 53 -6.87 9.93 -1.11
C SER A 53 -6.92 8.63 -1.91
N SER A 54 -8.05 8.39 -2.59
CA SER A 54 -8.22 7.26 -3.52
C SER A 54 -7.19 7.28 -4.65
N ASP A 55 -6.84 8.46 -5.16
CA ASP A 55 -5.97 8.57 -6.33
C ASP A 55 -4.52 8.29 -5.97
N LEU A 56 -4.09 8.72 -4.79
CA LEU A 56 -2.77 8.33 -4.28
C LEU A 56 -2.72 6.81 -4.07
N GLN A 57 -3.76 6.21 -3.48
CA GLN A 57 -3.87 4.76 -3.28
C GLN A 57 -3.76 3.96 -4.57
N LYS A 58 -4.47 4.37 -5.63
CA LYS A 58 -4.35 3.74 -6.95
C LYS A 58 -2.95 3.92 -7.55
N ASN A 59 -2.36 5.10 -7.42
CA ASN A 59 -1.03 5.39 -7.95
C ASN A 59 0.06 4.55 -7.28
N ALA A 60 0.01 4.35 -5.96
CA ALA A 60 0.97 3.45 -5.31
C ALA A 60 0.76 2.00 -5.73
N LEU A 61 -0.48 1.53 -5.84
CA LEU A 61 -0.73 0.17 -6.33
C LEU A 61 -0.16 -0.01 -7.75
N ALA A 62 -0.35 0.95 -8.64
CA ALA A 62 0.23 0.94 -9.97
C ALA A 62 1.77 0.91 -9.93
N ALA A 63 2.39 1.69 -9.04
CA ALA A 63 3.84 1.68 -8.85
C ALA A 63 4.35 0.33 -8.34
N LEU A 64 3.71 -0.24 -7.31
CA LEU A 64 4.06 -1.52 -6.71
C LEU A 64 3.91 -2.69 -7.70
N LEU A 65 2.89 -2.65 -8.56
CA LEU A 65 2.73 -3.60 -9.66
C LEU A 65 3.88 -3.47 -10.67
N ARG A 66 4.25 -2.25 -11.05
CA ARG A 66 5.34 -1.98 -11.99
C ARG A 66 6.71 -2.41 -11.44
N LEU A 67 6.91 -2.28 -10.13
CA LEU A 67 8.09 -2.73 -9.40
C LEU A 67 8.07 -4.23 -9.05
N LYS A 68 7.00 -4.95 -9.44
CA LYS A 68 6.80 -6.39 -9.16
C LYS A 68 6.77 -6.74 -7.66
N ALA A 69 6.59 -5.74 -6.79
CA ALA A 69 6.39 -5.90 -5.36
C ALA A 69 4.99 -6.44 -5.05
N VAL A 70 4.02 -6.11 -5.90
CA VAL A 70 2.68 -6.71 -5.92
C VAL A 70 2.44 -7.33 -7.30
N ARG A 71 1.68 -8.43 -7.36
CA ARG A 71 1.23 -9.04 -8.62
C ARG A 71 -0.26 -9.35 -8.56
N LYS A 72 -0.96 -9.13 -9.67
CA LYS A 72 -2.35 -9.55 -9.83
C LYS A 72 -2.40 -11.04 -10.15
N VAL A 73 -3.25 -11.78 -9.46
CA VAL A 73 -3.51 -13.20 -9.70
C VAL A 73 -5.02 -13.38 -9.89
N LYS A 74 -5.41 -13.94 -11.04
CA LYS A 74 -6.81 -14.28 -11.31
C LYS A 74 -7.15 -15.60 -10.65
N VAL A 75 -8.14 -15.59 -9.77
CA VAL A 75 -8.68 -16.77 -9.09
C VAL A 75 -10.17 -16.82 -9.36
N GLY A 76 -10.59 -17.69 -10.28
CA GLY A 76 -11.96 -17.70 -10.81
C GLY A 76 -12.30 -16.38 -11.51
N ASP A 77 -13.38 -15.73 -11.08
CA ASP A 77 -13.82 -14.42 -11.59
C ASP A 77 -13.25 -13.23 -10.80
N GLN A 78 -12.38 -13.48 -9.81
CA GLN A 78 -11.80 -12.45 -8.96
C GLN A 78 -10.32 -12.20 -9.26
N VAL A 79 -9.89 -10.95 -9.09
CA VAL A 79 -8.48 -10.55 -9.16
C VAL A 79 -7.98 -10.27 -7.75
N THR A 80 -7.07 -11.12 -7.30
CA THR A 80 -6.38 -11.03 -6.01
C THR A 80 -5.01 -10.41 -6.18
N LEU A 81 -4.50 -9.81 -5.11
CA LEU A 81 -3.17 -9.19 -5.05
C LEU A 81 -2.24 -10.10 -4.24
N LYS A 82 -1.26 -10.71 -4.91
CA LYS A 82 -0.15 -11.36 -4.22
C LYS A 82 0.98 -10.37 -3.96
N VAL A 83 1.33 -10.27 -2.69
CA VAL A 83 2.41 -9.40 -2.20
C VAL A 83 3.70 -10.20 -2.14
N ASN A 84 4.77 -9.66 -2.74
CA ASN A 84 6.13 -10.12 -2.51
C ASN A 84 6.68 -9.37 -1.29
N LYS A 85 6.52 -9.96 -0.09
CA LYS A 85 6.93 -9.32 1.17
C LYS A 85 8.40 -8.91 1.20
N ILE A 86 9.29 -9.68 0.56
CA ILE A 86 10.72 -9.33 0.47
C ILE A 86 10.89 -8.03 -0.32
N ALA A 87 10.26 -7.92 -1.49
CA ALA A 87 10.36 -6.73 -2.32
C ALA A 87 9.70 -5.50 -1.70
N VAL A 88 8.59 -5.70 -0.95
CA VAL A 88 7.93 -4.60 -0.22
C VAL A 88 8.79 -4.11 0.94
N ASN A 89 9.38 -5.02 1.74
CA ASN A 89 10.29 -4.65 2.83
C ASN A 89 11.49 -3.87 2.31
N SER A 90 12.16 -4.34 1.24
CA SER A 90 13.28 -3.60 0.65
C SER A 90 12.88 -2.23 0.11
N LEU A 91 11.63 -2.07 -0.35
CA LEU A 91 11.09 -0.78 -0.75
C LEU A 91 10.88 0.13 0.46
N GLU A 92 10.35 -0.38 1.56
CA GLU A 92 10.18 0.37 2.81
C GLU A 92 11.54 0.86 3.32
N ASP A 93 12.54 -0.02 3.38
CA ASP A 93 13.92 0.32 3.79
C ASP A 93 14.51 1.44 2.91
N THR A 94 14.35 1.35 1.59
CA THR A 94 14.85 2.37 0.65
C THR A 94 14.15 3.73 0.82
N LEU A 95 12.87 3.73 1.18
CA LEU A 95 12.07 4.95 1.33
C LEU A 95 12.28 5.60 2.70
N ASP A 96 12.62 4.82 3.72
CA ASP A 96 12.98 5.32 5.05
C ASP A 96 14.35 6.02 5.05
N GLU A 97 15.22 5.71 4.08
CA GLU A 97 16.52 6.37 3.88
C GLU A 97 16.48 7.63 2.98
N ALA A 98 15.34 7.93 2.34
CA ALA A 98 15.19 8.99 1.33
C ALA A 98 14.53 10.27 1.85
#